data_AF-A0A1Q7EC28-F1
#
_entry.id   AF-A0A1Q7EC28-F1
#
_cell.length_a   1.000
_cell.length_b   1.000
_cell.length_c   1.000
_cell.angle_alpha   90.00
_cell.angle_beta   90.00
_cell.angle_gamma   90.00
#
_symmetry.space_group_name_H-M   'P 1'
#
loop_
_entity.id
_entity.type
_entity.pdbx_description
1 polymer ?
#
loop_
_entity_poly.entity_id
_entity_poly.type
_entity_poly.pdbx_seq_one_letter_code
_entity_poly.pdbx_strand_id
1 'polypeptide(L)'
;MSWARVFASVVASAIGLAFWWALTEPLPVPPVILLGVAGAILFCAGLIAGRGGAIAAPVAFLFSLFVGSIIATQLHQAFRPQTGPVEEFNGLISLHFPEVLAPLGIAVVIGAVAGALGEGLRARALARR
;
A
#
# COMPACT_ATOMS: atom_id res chain seq x y z
N MET A 1 7.11 3.48 20.66
CA MET A 1 6.78 2.91 19.33
C MET A 1 7.23 1.45 19.33
N SER A 2 6.41 0.51 18.86
CA SER A 2 6.81 -0.92 18.80
C SER A 2 7.22 -1.28 17.38
N TRP A 3 8.48 -1.63 17.19
CA TRP A 3 9.03 -2.00 15.88
C TRP A 3 8.39 -3.26 15.29
N ALA A 4 8.05 -4.24 16.14
CA ALA A 4 7.35 -5.44 15.69
C ALA A 4 5.99 -5.14 15.06
N ARG A 5 5.22 -4.20 15.63
CA ARG A 5 3.92 -3.76 15.08
C ARG A 5 4.08 -3.07 13.73
N VAL A 6 5.06 -2.17 13.62
CA VAL A 6 5.35 -1.45 12.38
C VAL A 6 5.78 -2.43 11.29
N PHE A 7 6.72 -3.33 11.59
CA PHE A 7 7.19 -4.32 10.64
C PHE A 7 6.06 -5.26 10.18
N ALA A 8 5.30 -5.83 11.10
CA ALA A 8 4.18 -6.72 10.77
C ALA A 8 3.13 -6.01 9.90
N SER A 9 2.82 -4.75 10.23
CA SER A 9 1.93 -3.92 9.43
C SER A 9 2.47 -3.68 8.02
N VAL A 10 3.75 -3.33 7.89
CA VAL A 10 4.39 -3.09 6.60
C VAL A 10 4.34 -4.34 5.74
N VAL A 11 4.75 -5.49 6.28
CA VAL A 11 4.76 -6.76 5.54
C VAL A 11 3.35 -7.15 5.08
N ALA A 12 2.37 -7.13 5.98
CA ALA A 12 1.00 -7.51 5.65
C ALA A 12 0.39 -6.60 4.58
N SER A 13 0.56 -5.28 4.74
CA SER A 13 0.02 -4.30 3.80
C SER A 13 0.76 -4.31 2.46
N ALA A 14 2.09 -4.50 2.45
CA ALA A 14 2.88 -4.59 1.24
C ALA A 14 2.45 -5.80 0.39
N ILE A 15 2.27 -6.97 1.01
CA ILE A 15 1.81 -8.18 0.31
C ILE A 15 0.39 -7.98 -0.23
N GLY A 16 -0.54 -7.51 0.60
CA GLY A 16 -1.94 -7.30 0.19
C GLY A 16 -2.07 -6.31 -0.97
N LEU A 17 -1.32 -5.21 -0.92
CA LEU A 17 -1.28 -4.23 -2.02
C LEU A 17 -0.59 -4.79 -3.26
N ALA A 18 0.51 -5.55 -3.12
CA ALA A 18 1.21 -6.13 -4.26
C ALA A 18 0.30 -7.06 -5.08
N PHE A 19 -0.49 -7.89 -4.40
CA PHE A 19 -1.52 -8.71 -5.05
C PHE A 19 -2.61 -7.84 -5.68
N TRP A 20 -3.06 -6.78 -5.00
CA TRP A 20 -4.04 -5.85 -5.56
C TRP A 20 -3.56 -5.24 -6.87
N TRP A 21 -2.33 -4.74 -6.92
CA TRP A 21 -1.75 -4.17 -8.14
C TRP A 21 -1.66 -5.21 -9.26
N ALA A 22 -1.11 -6.40 -8.95
CA ALA A 22 -0.87 -7.45 -9.93
C ALA A 22 -2.14 -8.02 -10.59
N LEU A 23 -3.31 -7.91 -9.94
CA LEU A 23 -4.58 -8.44 -10.46
C LEU A 23 -5.35 -7.44 -11.34
N THR A 24 -4.91 -6.18 -11.42
CA THR A 24 -5.69 -5.12 -12.09
C THR A 24 -5.43 -4.99 -13.59
N GLU A 25 -4.39 -5.61 -14.13
CA GLU A 25 -4.10 -5.63 -15.57
C GLU A 25 -4.71 -6.89 -16.24
N PRO A 26 -6.04 -7.01 -16.39
CA PRO A 26 -6.78 -6.30 -17.43
C PRO A 26 -8.27 -6.03 -17.09
N LEU A 27 -8.63 -6.06 -15.80
CA LEU A 27 -10.03 -6.00 -15.38
C LEU A 27 -10.50 -4.53 -15.39
N PRO A 28 -11.69 -4.22 -15.93
CA PRO A 28 -12.26 -2.87 -15.85
C PRO A 28 -12.71 -2.59 -14.41
N VAL A 29 -11.74 -2.32 -13.53
CA VAL A 29 -11.97 -1.92 -12.14
C VAL A 29 -12.16 -0.40 -12.14
N PRO A 30 -13.33 0.11 -11.67
CA PRO A 30 -13.54 1.54 -11.53
C PRO A 30 -12.44 2.20 -10.69
N PRO A 31 -11.92 3.39 -11.08
CA PRO A 31 -10.82 4.07 -10.38
C PRO A 31 -11.07 4.24 -8.87
N VAL A 32 -12.32 4.49 -8.48
CA VAL A 32 -12.72 4.63 -7.07
C VAL A 32 -12.49 3.35 -6.27
N ILE A 33 -12.74 2.18 -6.86
CA ILE A 33 -12.53 0.89 -6.18
C ILE A 33 -11.02 0.61 -6.10
N LEU A 34 -10.30 0.86 -7.19
CA LEU A 34 -8.85 0.67 -7.24
C LEU A 34 -8.12 1.47 -6.16
N LEU A 35 -8.40 2.78 -6.10
CA LEU A 35 -7.77 3.68 -5.13
C LEU A 35 -8.37 3.51 -3.73
N GLY A 36 -9.66 3.15 -3.63
CA GLY A 36 -10.35 2.93 -2.37
C GLY A 36 -9.80 1.74 -1.60
N VAL A 37 -9.57 0.60 -2.27
CA VAL A 37 -8.96 -0.59 -1.65
C VAL A 37 -7.53 -0.27 -1.21
N ALA A 38 -6.75 0.37 -2.07
CA ALA A 38 -5.39 0.75 -1.72
C ALA A 38 -5.35 1.70 -0.52
N GLY A 39 -6.20 2.73 -0.52
CA GLY A 39 -6.34 3.67 0.58
C GLY A 39 -6.78 3.00 1.88
N ALA A 40 -7.71 2.05 1.83
CA ALA A 40 -8.15 1.29 3.00
C ALA A 40 -7.03 0.42 3.58
N ILE A 41 -6.23 -0.24 2.73
CA ILE A 41 -5.08 -1.04 3.19
C ILE A 41 -4.04 -0.14 3.85
N LEU A 42 -3.73 1.03 3.26
CA LEU A 42 -2.79 2.00 3.83
C LEU A 42 -3.32 2.60 5.14
N PHE A 43 -4.62 2.84 5.23
CA PHE A 43 -5.27 3.30 6.45
C PHE A 43 -5.16 2.24 7.56
N CYS A 44 -5.46 0.97 7.25
CA CYS A 44 -5.24 -0.14 8.18
C CYS A 44 -3.78 -0.26 8.59
N ALA A 45 -2.83 -0.05 7.67
CA ALA A 45 -1.41 -0.05 7.97
C ALA A 45 -1.08 1.01 9.04
N GLY A 46 -1.56 2.24 8.84
CA GLY A 46 -1.41 3.32 9.82
C GLY A 46 -2.04 2.97 11.17
N LEU A 47 -3.28 2.50 11.20
CA LEU A 47 -3.99 2.10 12.43
C LEU A 47 -3.21 1.05 13.24
N ILE A 48 -2.72 0.01 12.58
CA ILE A 48 -1.98 -1.09 13.23
C ILE A 48 -0.62 -0.59 13.74
N ALA A 49 0.08 0.23 12.96
CA ALA A 49 1.38 0.78 13.30
C ALA A 49 1.33 1.86 14.40
N GLY A 50 0.19 2.51 14.62
CA GLY A 50 0.02 3.55 15.64
C GLY A 50 0.93 4.75 15.38
N ARG A 51 1.77 5.17 16.36
CA ARG A 51 2.72 6.29 16.18
C ARG A 51 3.69 6.12 15.01
N GLY A 52 3.90 4.88 14.54
CA GLY A 52 4.73 4.59 13.35
C GLY A 52 3.99 4.67 12.02
N GLY A 53 2.69 5.02 12.01
CA GLY A 53 1.85 4.96 10.80
C GLY A 53 2.33 5.83 9.65
N ALA A 54 2.86 7.02 9.93
CA ALA A 54 3.44 7.92 8.93
C ALA A 54 4.64 7.33 8.19
N ILE A 55 5.29 6.30 8.76
CA ILE A 55 6.40 5.56 8.14
C ILE A 55 5.87 4.25 7.55
N ALA A 56 5.01 3.53 8.28
CA ALA A 56 4.52 2.22 7.87
C ALA A 56 3.75 2.26 6.54
N ALA A 57 2.86 3.22 6.35
CA ALA A 57 2.06 3.33 5.14
C ALA A 57 2.88 3.62 3.86
N PRO A 58 3.75 4.66 3.79
CA PRO A 58 4.55 4.90 2.60
C PRO A 58 5.57 3.77 2.33
N VAL A 59 6.13 3.17 3.37
CA VAL A 59 7.04 2.01 3.19
C VAL A 59 6.28 0.81 2.64
N ALA A 60 5.10 0.49 3.19
CA ALA A 60 4.25 -0.56 2.67
C ALA A 60 3.85 -0.31 1.21
N PHE A 61 3.53 0.93 0.86
CA PHE A 61 3.24 1.34 -0.51
C PHE A 61 4.42 1.07 -1.43
N LEU A 62 5.63 1.57 -1.12
CA LEU A 62 6.82 1.36 -1.96
C LEU A 62 7.18 -0.13 -2.13
N PHE A 63 7.16 -0.91 -1.05
CA PHE A 63 7.41 -2.35 -1.13
C PHE A 63 6.32 -3.06 -1.93
N SER A 64 5.06 -2.62 -1.84
CA SER A 64 3.97 -3.19 -2.64
C SER A 64 4.14 -2.94 -4.12
N LEU A 65 4.65 -1.77 -4.52
CA LEU A 65 4.91 -1.47 -5.93
C LEU A 65 6.04 -2.35 -6.46
N PHE A 66 7.10 -2.55 -5.67
CA PHE A 66 8.21 -3.42 -6.03
C PHE A 66 7.79 -4.89 -6.16
N VAL A 67 7.07 -5.43 -5.17
CA VAL A 67 6.61 -6.83 -5.21
C VAL A 67 5.54 -6.99 -6.30
N GLY A 68 4.63 -6.04 -6.42
CA GLY A 68 3.60 -6.02 -7.46
C GLY A 68 4.19 -6.02 -8.87
N SER A 69 5.25 -5.25 -9.12
CA SER A 69 5.87 -5.17 -10.45
C SER A 69 6.58 -6.46 -10.82
N ILE A 70 7.20 -7.14 -9.85
CA ILE A 70 7.76 -8.48 -10.04
C ILE A 70 6.66 -9.46 -10.39
N ILE A 71 5.58 -9.54 -9.59
CA ILE A 71 4.48 -10.46 -9.84
C ILE A 71 3.84 -10.19 -11.22
N ALA A 72 3.52 -8.94 -11.53
CA ALA A 72 2.92 -8.55 -12.80
C ALA A 72 3.83 -8.88 -13.99
N THR A 73 5.13 -8.60 -13.88
CA THR A 73 6.10 -8.94 -14.94
C THR A 73 6.18 -10.45 -15.16
N GLN A 74 6.23 -11.26 -14.09
CA GLN A 74 6.28 -12.72 -14.21
C GLN A 74 4.97 -13.28 -14.81
N LEU A 75 3.82 -12.76 -14.40
CA LEU A 75 2.52 -13.13 -14.99
C LEU A 75 2.49 -12.75 -16.47
N HIS A 76 2.94 -11.53 -16.83
CA HIS A 76 2.95 -11.07 -18.21
C HIS A 76 3.84 -11.94 -19.08
N GLN A 77 5.06 -12.25 -18.64
CA GLN A 77 5.97 -13.16 -19.35
C GLN A 77 5.39 -14.57 -19.51
N ALA A 78 4.64 -15.06 -18.54
CA ALA A 78 4.00 -16.37 -18.60
C ALA A 78 2.84 -16.44 -19.61
N PHE A 79 2.07 -15.35 -19.77
CA PHE A 79 0.87 -15.33 -20.64
C PHE A 79 1.07 -14.66 -21.99
N ARG A 80 2.05 -13.77 -22.13
CA ARG A 80 2.42 -13.08 -23.37
C ARG A 80 3.94 -12.98 -23.48
N PRO A 81 4.58 -13.89 -24.23
CA PRO A 81 6.01 -13.81 -24.42
C PRO A 81 6.32 -12.58 -25.29
N GLN A 82 7.20 -11.68 -24.79
CA GLN A 82 7.86 -10.55 -25.50
C GLN A 82 7.34 -9.11 -25.27
N THR A 83 7.05 -8.70 -24.03
CA THR A 83 6.88 -7.27 -23.69
C THR A 83 7.91 -6.79 -22.67
N GLY A 84 8.11 -5.48 -22.62
CA GLY A 84 8.97 -4.83 -21.63
C GLY A 84 8.45 -4.99 -20.20
N PRO A 85 9.25 -4.64 -19.17
CA PRO A 85 8.80 -4.59 -17.79
C PRO A 85 7.53 -3.75 -17.61
N VAL A 86 6.73 -4.06 -16.59
CA VAL A 86 5.55 -3.25 -16.24
C VAL A 86 6.01 -1.89 -15.70
N GLU A 87 5.52 -0.81 -16.30
CA GLU A 87 5.91 0.57 -15.98
C GLU A 87 4.79 1.39 -15.30
N GLU A 88 3.55 0.92 -15.36
CA GLU A 88 2.38 1.53 -14.75
C GLU A 88 1.43 0.46 -14.24
N PHE A 89 0.63 0.76 -13.22
CA PHE A 89 -0.49 -0.10 -12.81
C PHE A 89 -1.82 0.55 -13.16
N ASN A 90 -2.57 -0.10 -14.05
CA ASN A 90 -3.92 0.31 -14.51
C ASN A 90 -3.99 1.78 -14.99
N GLY A 91 -2.91 2.32 -15.54
CA GLY A 91 -2.80 3.71 -16.02
C GLY A 91 -2.93 4.82 -14.96
N LEU A 92 -3.02 4.46 -13.67
CA LEU A 92 -3.27 5.42 -12.57
C LEU A 92 -2.10 5.55 -11.61
N ILE A 93 -1.29 4.50 -11.46
CA ILE A 93 -0.09 4.51 -10.63
C ILE A 93 1.12 4.33 -11.54
N SER A 94 1.82 5.43 -11.81
CA SER A 94 3.09 5.40 -12.53
C SER A 94 4.22 4.96 -11.60
N LEU A 95 5.09 4.08 -12.09
CA LEU A 95 6.34 3.71 -11.41
C LEU A 95 7.47 4.70 -11.70
N HIS A 96 7.23 5.69 -12.57
CA HIS A 96 8.18 6.72 -12.91
C HIS A 96 8.30 7.80 -11.83
N PHE A 97 9.49 8.37 -11.78
CA PHE A 97 9.77 9.57 -11.03
C PHE A 97 9.67 10.78 -11.96
N PRO A 98 8.97 11.86 -11.58
CA PRO A 98 8.50 12.21 -10.23
C PRO A 98 7.07 11.80 -9.89
N GLU A 99 6.35 11.12 -10.79
CA GLU A 99 4.91 10.86 -10.67
C GLU A 99 4.54 10.06 -9.41
N VAL A 100 5.44 9.18 -8.95
CA VAL A 100 5.26 8.39 -7.71
C VAL A 100 5.24 9.24 -6.42
N LEU A 101 5.71 10.49 -6.46
CA LEU A 101 5.78 11.35 -5.27
C LEU A 101 4.40 11.74 -4.72
N ALA A 102 3.43 12.01 -5.61
CA ALA A 102 2.07 12.37 -5.21
C ALA A 102 1.38 11.24 -4.42
N PRO A 103 1.28 9.99 -4.92
CA PRO A 103 0.70 8.88 -4.16
C PRO A 103 1.52 8.54 -2.90
N LEU A 104 2.85 8.71 -2.93
CA LEU A 104 3.69 8.55 -1.74
C LEU A 104 3.33 9.58 -0.65
N GLY A 105 3.14 10.85 -1.01
CA GLY A 105 2.71 11.90 -0.09
C GLY A 105 1.33 11.59 0.51
N ILE A 106 0.39 11.11 -0.30
CA ILE A 106 -0.93 10.67 0.16
C ILE A 106 -0.80 9.52 1.17
N ALA A 107 0.08 8.55 0.90
CA ALA A 107 0.32 7.43 1.81
C ALA A 107 0.86 7.89 3.18
N VAL A 108 1.75 8.89 3.21
CA VAL A 108 2.24 9.51 4.47
C VAL A 108 1.07 10.11 5.25
N VAL A 109 0.21 10.89 4.59
CA VAL A 109 -0.94 11.56 5.23
C VAL A 109 -1.93 10.53 5.79
N ILE A 110 -2.30 9.53 4.98
CA ILE A 110 -3.19 8.44 5.40
C ILE A 110 -2.60 7.72 6.62
N GLY A 111 -1.33 7.34 6.55
CA GLY A 111 -0.64 6.63 7.62
C GLY A 111 -0.56 7.43 8.91
N ALA A 112 -0.30 8.74 8.82
CA ALA A 112 -0.23 9.64 9.96
C ALA A 112 -1.60 9.80 10.66
N VAL A 113 -2.64 10.07 9.88
CA VAL A 113 -4.02 10.25 10.40
C VAL A 113 -4.50 8.96 11.04
N ALA A 114 -4.37 7.83 10.34
CA ALA A 114 -4.76 6.53 10.84
C ALA A 114 -3.97 6.11 12.09
N GLY A 115 -2.66 6.36 12.09
CA GLY A 115 -1.79 6.08 13.23
C GLY A 115 -2.19 6.83 14.50
N ALA A 116 -2.55 8.11 14.36
CA ALA A 116 -3.05 8.92 15.47
C ALA A 116 -4.38 8.38 16.03
N LEU A 117 -5.30 7.98 15.15
CA LEU A 117 -6.57 7.35 15.55
C LEU A 117 -6.34 6.02 16.28
N GLY A 118 -5.44 5.17 15.79
CA GLY A 118 -5.14 3.86 16.37
C GLY A 118 -4.56 3.95 17.79
N GLU A 119 -3.68 4.91 18.05
CA GLU A 119 -3.17 5.18 19.40
C GLU A 119 -4.25 5.71 20.33
N GLY A 120 -5.09 6.64 19.85
CA GLY A 120 -6.21 7.15 20.62
C GLY A 120 -7.18 6.04 21.05
N LEU A 121 -7.49 5.11 20.15
CA LEU A 121 -8.33 3.93 20.43
C LEU A 121 -7.69 3.02 21.49
N ARG A 122 -6.39 2.73 21.36
CA ARG A 122 -5.65 1.88 22.31
C ARG A 122 -5.59 2.51 23.71
N ALA A 123 -5.32 3.81 23.79
CA ALA A 123 -5.28 4.54 25.06
C ALA A 123 -6.64 4.50 25.77
N ARG A 124 -7.74 4.73 25.02
CA ARG A 124 -9.11 4.63 25.55
C ARG A 124 -9.46 3.21 26.01
N ALA A 125 -9.00 2.18 25.30
CA ALA A 125 -9.25 0.79 25.67
C ALA A 125 -8.53 0.40 26.97
N LEU A 126 -7.32 0.89 27.19
CA LEU A 126 -6.56 0.66 28.42
C LEU A 126 -7.19 1.39 29.63
N ALA A 127 -7.71 2.61 29.43
CA ALA A 127 -8.38 3.36 30.51
C ALA A 127 -9.71 2.75 30.97
N ARG A 128 -10.27 1.80 30.22
CA ARG A 128 -11.52 1.08 30.56
C ARG A 128 -11.30 -0.27 31.24
N ARG A 129 -10.03 -0.70 31.39
CA ARG A 129 -9.65 -1.92 32.10
C ARG A 129 -9.14 -1.58 33.48
#